data_AF-A0A0A6VQJ4-F1
#
_entry.id   AF-A0A0A6VQJ4-F1
#
_cell.length_a   1.000
_cell.length_b   1.000
_cell.length_c   1.000
_cell.angle_alpha   90.00
_cell.angle_beta   90.00
_cell.angle_gamma   90.00
#
_symmetry.space_group_name_H-M   'P 1'
#
loop_
_entity.id
_entity.type
_entity.pdbx_description
1 polymer ?
#
loop_
_entity_poly.entity_id
_entity_poly.type
_entity_poly.pdbx_seq_one_letter_code
_entity_poly.pdbx_strand_id
1 'polypeptide(L)'
;MTTDIDRALAKMSALGIIEPEARPQAVRDLEVAQARSLEGIEQCTSLESLRILGCSIADYSPLARLGALRLLTVENCDLADTAWAAGLQLKVAVLRRNRVRDGRPVVTISTLHVLDLSGNPLDHQSREAAVAHAGSRLLTLDDEETAELNVLLADARTGIVSYRSGDSLWACATGLDLVPHPEAGHVLTSPEELRDMARGNISPGEFLGLDASNNMGGGR
;
A
#
# COMPACT_ATOMS: atom_id res chain seq x y z
N MET A 1 -23.19 -14.16 -1.48
CA MET A 1 -22.69 -12.78 -1.30
C MET A 1 -21.63 -12.55 -2.35
N THR A 2 -21.61 -11.38 -2.98
CA THR A 2 -20.58 -11.01 -3.97
C THR A 2 -19.37 -10.45 -3.22
N THR A 3 -18.20 -11.08 -3.37
CA THR A 3 -16.98 -10.65 -2.69
C THR A 3 -16.41 -9.36 -3.32
N ASP A 4 -15.38 -8.78 -2.71
CA ASP A 4 -14.67 -7.63 -3.30
C ASP A 4 -13.94 -8.02 -4.59
N ILE A 5 -13.43 -9.26 -4.64
CA ILE A 5 -12.80 -9.84 -5.82
C ILE A 5 -13.81 -10.03 -6.94
N ASP A 6 -15.02 -10.53 -6.64
CA ASP A 6 -16.09 -10.63 -7.63
C ASP A 6 -16.44 -9.25 -8.23
N ARG A 7 -16.47 -8.20 -7.40
CA ARG A 7 -16.72 -6.83 -7.88
C ARG A 7 -15.57 -6.31 -8.75
N ALA A 8 -14.33 -6.59 -8.39
CA ALA A 8 -13.15 -6.23 -9.19
C ALA A 8 -13.20 -6.90 -10.58
N LEU A 9 -13.46 -8.20 -10.62
CA LEU A 9 -13.62 -8.97 -11.86
C LEU A 9 -14.77 -8.44 -12.73
N ALA A 10 -15.93 -8.19 -12.13
CA ALA A 10 -17.09 -7.62 -12.83
C ALA A 10 -16.77 -6.23 -13.41
N LYS A 11 -16.05 -5.38 -12.68
CA LYS A 11 -15.61 -4.07 -13.17
C LYS A 11 -14.66 -4.21 -14.36
N MET A 12 -13.64 -5.06 -14.26
CA MET A 12 -12.69 -5.28 -15.36
C MET A 12 -13.36 -5.85 -16.60
N SER A 13 -14.34 -6.75 -16.42
CA SER A 13 -15.15 -7.30 -17.49
C SER A 13 -16.02 -6.21 -18.16
N ALA A 14 -16.67 -5.36 -17.38
CA ALA A 14 -17.46 -4.24 -17.90
C ALA A 14 -16.61 -3.20 -18.67
N LEU A 15 -15.32 -3.08 -18.34
CA LEU A 15 -14.35 -2.25 -19.05
C LEU A 15 -13.72 -2.94 -20.28
N GLY A 16 -14.06 -4.20 -20.55
CA GLY A 16 -13.50 -4.98 -21.66
C GLY A 16 -12.03 -5.38 -21.48
N ILE A 17 -11.52 -5.33 -20.24
CA ILE A 17 -10.13 -5.71 -19.92
C ILE A 17 -9.99 -7.24 -19.88
N ILE A 18 -11.04 -7.93 -19.44
CA ILE A 18 -11.14 -9.38 -19.46
C ILE A 18 -12.44 -9.80 -20.16
N GLU A 19 -12.45 -11.02 -20.69
CA GLU A 19 -13.63 -11.59 -21.34
C GLU A 19 -14.86 -11.56 -20.41
N PRO A 20 -16.07 -11.29 -20.94
CA PRO A 20 -17.32 -11.48 -20.21
C PRO A 20 -17.39 -12.87 -19.58
N GLU A 21 -17.76 -12.94 -18.30
CA GLU A 21 -17.87 -14.20 -17.55
C GLU A 21 -16.56 -15.02 -17.48
N ALA A 22 -15.40 -14.36 -17.67
CA ALA A 22 -14.10 -14.99 -17.48
C ALA A 22 -14.05 -15.68 -16.11
N ARG A 23 -13.73 -16.97 -16.13
CA ARG A 23 -13.53 -17.72 -14.90
C ARG A 23 -12.31 -17.16 -14.17
N PRO A 24 -12.34 -17.04 -12.83
CA PRO A 24 -11.19 -16.55 -12.05
C PRO A 24 -9.87 -17.25 -12.41
N GLN A 25 -9.90 -18.55 -12.68
CA GLN A 25 -8.72 -19.37 -13.02
C GLN A 25 -8.05 -18.96 -14.34
N ALA A 26 -8.75 -18.24 -15.23
CA ALA A 26 -8.21 -17.78 -16.52
C ALA A 26 -7.61 -16.36 -16.45
N VAL A 27 -7.87 -15.63 -15.36
CA VAL A 27 -7.42 -14.25 -15.19
C VAL A 27 -5.93 -14.22 -14.85
N ARG A 28 -5.17 -13.45 -15.65
CA ARG A 28 -3.72 -13.27 -15.47
C ARG A 28 -3.35 -11.93 -14.84
N ASP A 29 -4.18 -10.93 -15.07
CA ASP A 29 -4.00 -9.57 -14.56
C ASP A 29 -5.27 -9.16 -13.80
N LEU A 30 -5.11 -8.66 -12.58
CA LEU A 30 -6.21 -8.21 -11.73
C LEU A 30 -5.85 -6.88 -11.08
N GLU A 31 -6.78 -5.93 -11.14
CA GLU A 31 -6.74 -4.71 -10.36
C GLU A 31 -7.87 -4.72 -9.32
N VAL A 32 -7.50 -4.58 -8.06
CA VAL A 32 -8.39 -4.49 -6.92
C VAL A 32 -8.29 -3.09 -6.34
N ALA A 33 -9.42 -2.40 -6.23
CA ALA A 33 -9.51 -1.10 -5.59
C ALA A 33 -10.76 -1.04 -4.73
N GLN A 34 -10.74 -0.21 -3.68
CA GLN A 34 -11.90 -0.03 -2.77
C GLN A 34 -12.36 -1.35 -2.13
N ALA A 35 -11.40 -2.24 -1.84
CA ALA A 35 -11.65 -3.52 -1.18
C ALA A 35 -11.30 -3.47 0.31
N ARG A 36 -11.96 -4.32 1.09
CA ARG A 36 -11.66 -4.62 2.49
C ARG A 36 -11.28 -6.08 2.72
N SER A 37 -11.44 -6.93 1.71
CA SER A 37 -11.08 -8.35 1.76
C SER A 37 -10.50 -8.83 0.43
N LEU A 38 -9.63 -9.83 0.51
CA LEU A 38 -9.13 -10.59 -0.66
C LEU A 38 -9.80 -11.97 -0.77
N GLU A 39 -10.89 -12.22 -0.05
CA GLU A 39 -11.65 -13.47 -0.13
C GLU A 39 -12.00 -13.83 -1.58
N GLY A 40 -11.62 -15.04 -1.99
CA GLY A 40 -11.84 -15.56 -3.33
C GLY A 40 -10.67 -15.32 -4.30
N ILE A 41 -9.67 -14.51 -3.95
CA ILE A 41 -8.51 -14.27 -4.84
C ILE A 41 -7.71 -15.55 -5.09
N GLU A 42 -7.72 -16.51 -4.16
CA GLU A 42 -7.06 -17.80 -4.29
C GLU A 42 -7.61 -18.65 -5.44
N GLN A 43 -8.80 -18.32 -5.98
CA GLN A 43 -9.35 -18.95 -7.17
C GLN A 43 -8.67 -18.48 -8.46
N CYS A 44 -8.00 -17.33 -8.44
CA CYS A 44 -7.25 -16.78 -9.58
C CYS A 44 -5.88 -17.48 -9.72
N THR A 45 -5.89 -18.80 -9.91
CA THR A 45 -4.67 -19.63 -9.87
C THR A 45 -3.64 -19.33 -10.97
N SER A 46 -4.07 -18.67 -12.04
CA SER A 46 -3.22 -18.24 -13.16
C SER A 46 -2.78 -16.77 -13.05
N LEU A 47 -3.04 -16.11 -11.92
CA LEU A 47 -2.73 -14.69 -11.76
C LEU A 47 -1.21 -14.47 -11.75
N GLU A 48 -0.73 -13.70 -12.73
CA GLU A 48 0.67 -13.34 -12.91
C GLU A 48 0.96 -11.92 -12.40
N SER A 49 -0.03 -11.03 -12.49
CA SER A 49 0.05 -9.61 -12.12
C SER A 49 -1.14 -9.19 -11.25
N LEU A 50 -0.85 -8.56 -10.11
CA LEU A 50 -1.85 -8.06 -9.19
C LEU A 50 -1.54 -6.62 -8.78
N ARG A 51 -2.51 -5.73 -8.97
CA ARG A 51 -2.50 -4.35 -8.46
C ARG A 51 -3.58 -4.20 -7.40
N ILE A 52 -3.21 -3.76 -6.21
CA ILE A 52 -4.13 -3.45 -5.11
C ILE A 52 -3.91 -1.98 -4.76
N LEU A 53 -4.93 -1.14 -4.95
CA LEU A 53 -4.82 0.31 -4.85
C LEU A 53 -5.93 0.85 -3.95
N GLY A 54 -5.59 1.65 -2.94
CA GLY A 54 -6.59 2.29 -2.07
C GLY A 54 -7.60 1.32 -1.48
N CYS A 55 -7.13 0.39 -0.64
CA CYS A 55 -7.92 -0.64 0.01
C CYS A 55 -7.67 -0.65 1.54
N SER A 56 -8.51 -1.29 2.33
CA SER A 56 -8.21 -1.58 3.75
C SER A 56 -8.40 -3.06 4.02
N ILE A 57 -7.43 -3.84 3.56
CA ILE A 57 -7.43 -5.30 3.66
C ILE A 57 -6.71 -5.70 4.95
N ALA A 58 -7.41 -6.43 5.82
CA ALA A 58 -6.82 -6.89 7.08
C ALA A 58 -5.94 -8.14 6.90
N ASP A 59 -6.27 -9.02 5.96
CA ASP A 59 -5.59 -10.29 5.73
C ASP A 59 -5.14 -10.44 4.27
N TYR A 60 -3.82 -10.46 4.08
CA TYR A 60 -3.17 -10.69 2.79
C TYR A 60 -2.69 -12.15 2.61
N SER A 61 -2.91 -13.03 3.59
CA SER A 61 -2.51 -14.43 3.53
C SER A 61 -3.04 -15.23 2.32
N PRO A 62 -4.20 -14.91 1.71
CA PRO A 62 -4.61 -15.59 0.48
C PRO A 62 -3.61 -15.45 -0.68
N LEU A 63 -2.81 -14.37 -0.70
CA LEU A 63 -1.78 -14.15 -1.73
C LEU A 63 -0.73 -15.27 -1.76
N ALA A 64 -0.45 -15.92 -0.62
CA ALA A 64 0.50 -17.04 -0.54
C ALA A 64 0.09 -18.25 -1.40
N ARG A 65 -1.18 -18.32 -1.84
CA ARG A 65 -1.69 -19.38 -2.72
C ARG A 65 -1.44 -19.11 -4.21
N LEU A 66 -1.01 -17.90 -4.57
CA LEU A 66 -0.85 -17.47 -5.95
C LEU A 66 0.55 -17.80 -6.50
N GLY A 67 0.83 -19.09 -6.70
CA GLY A 67 2.16 -19.57 -7.15
C GLY A 67 2.61 -19.06 -8.53
N ALA A 68 1.67 -18.57 -9.35
CA ALA A 68 1.95 -17.95 -10.64
C ALA A 68 2.32 -16.45 -10.53
N LEU A 69 2.09 -15.81 -9.39
CA LEU A 69 2.26 -14.36 -9.23
C LEU A 69 3.72 -13.96 -9.39
N ARG A 70 3.98 -12.96 -10.24
CA ARG A 70 5.32 -12.41 -10.53
C ARG A 70 5.38 -10.92 -10.29
N LEU A 71 4.28 -10.19 -10.50
CA LEU A 71 4.21 -8.75 -10.33
C LEU A 71 3.17 -8.42 -9.27
N LEU A 72 3.59 -7.73 -8.22
CA LEU A 72 2.70 -7.27 -7.17
C LEU A 72 2.90 -5.78 -6.93
N THR A 73 1.81 -5.04 -7.02
CA THR A 73 1.72 -3.64 -6.60
C THR A 73 0.67 -3.53 -5.52
N VAL A 74 1.03 -3.01 -4.36
CA VAL A 74 0.13 -2.67 -3.25
C VAL A 74 0.42 -1.24 -2.83
N GLU A 75 -0.49 -0.31 -3.09
CA GLU A 75 -0.27 1.11 -2.81
C GLU A 75 -1.43 1.69 -1.99
N ASN A 76 -1.10 2.38 -0.90
CA ASN A 76 -2.08 3.08 -0.07
C ASN A 76 -3.14 2.14 0.52
N CYS A 77 -2.75 0.94 0.97
CA CYS A 77 -3.70 -0.13 1.32
C CYS A 77 -3.66 -0.64 2.77
N ASP A 78 -3.04 0.07 3.71
CA ASP A 78 -2.86 -0.41 5.10
C ASP A 78 -2.08 -1.73 5.26
N LEU A 79 -1.36 -2.20 4.23
CA LEU A 79 -0.56 -3.43 4.32
C LEU A 79 0.48 -3.30 5.44
N ALA A 80 0.36 -4.12 6.49
CA ALA A 80 1.25 -4.09 7.65
C ALA A 80 2.11 -5.35 7.78
N ASP A 81 1.53 -6.51 7.51
CA ASP A 81 2.20 -7.81 7.56
C ASP A 81 2.58 -8.28 6.15
N THR A 82 3.81 -8.74 5.99
CA THR A 82 4.34 -9.29 4.75
C THR A 82 4.74 -10.75 4.83
N ALA A 83 4.44 -11.45 5.93
CA ALA A 83 4.79 -12.86 6.14
C ALA A 83 4.25 -13.79 5.05
N TRP A 84 3.10 -13.46 4.45
CA TRP A 84 2.50 -14.18 3.32
C TRP A 84 3.39 -14.21 2.07
N ALA A 85 4.36 -13.30 1.95
CA ALA A 85 5.26 -13.25 0.82
C ALA A 85 6.29 -14.40 0.81
N ALA A 86 6.47 -15.07 1.96
CA ALA A 86 7.34 -16.22 2.08
C ALA A 86 6.90 -17.34 1.11
N GLY A 87 7.79 -17.72 0.19
CA GLY A 87 7.54 -18.77 -0.80
C GLY A 87 6.96 -18.29 -2.13
N LEU A 88 6.59 -17.01 -2.26
CA LEU A 88 6.26 -16.43 -3.56
C LEU A 88 7.54 -16.16 -4.36
N GLN A 89 7.45 -16.35 -5.68
CA GLN A 89 8.56 -16.15 -6.62
C GLN A 89 8.38 -14.83 -7.38
N LEU A 90 8.15 -13.74 -6.64
CA LEU A 90 7.94 -12.42 -7.21
C LEU A 90 9.20 -11.94 -7.95
N LYS A 91 8.98 -11.22 -9.05
CA LYS A 91 9.99 -10.53 -9.85
C LYS A 91 9.99 -9.03 -9.57
N VAL A 92 8.80 -8.48 -9.32
CA VAL A 92 8.57 -7.07 -8.99
C VAL A 92 7.63 -7.01 -7.80
N ALA A 93 8.04 -6.27 -6.76
CA ALA A 93 7.20 -5.93 -5.62
C ALA A 93 7.26 -4.42 -5.38
N VAL A 94 6.14 -3.73 -5.53
CA VAL A 94 5.97 -2.31 -5.23
C VAL A 94 4.95 -2.18 -4.12
N LEU A 95 5.40 -1.96 -2.89
CA LEU A 95 4.56 -1.96 -1.69
C LEU A 95 4.51 -0.57 -1.04
N ARG A 96 4.33 0.47 -1.87
CA ARG A 96 4.48 1.86 -1.45
C ARG A 96 3.36 2.33 -0.53
N ARG A 97 3.67 3.24 0.38
CA ARG A 97 2.65 4.01 1.14
C ARG A 97 1.70 3.10 1.93
N ASN A 98 2.26 2.13 2.63
CA ASN A 98 1.55 1.19 3.49
C ASN A 98 2.05 1.29 4.94
N ARG A 99 1.78 0.29 5.77
CA ARG A 99 2.16 0.25 7.20
C ARG A 99 3.20 -0.83 7.50
N VAL A 100 4.00 -1.22 6.51
CA VAL A 100 4.99 -2.30 6.69
C VAL A 100 6.09 -1.84 7.63
N ARG A 101 6.19 -2.49 8.80
CA ARG A 101 7.28 -2.27 9.76
C ARG A 101 8.41 -3.27 9.57
N ASP A 102 8.05 -4.54 9.37
CA ASP A 102 8.98 -5.62 9.07
C ASP A 102 8.92 -5.97 7.59
N GLY A 103 9.92 -5.51 6.84
CA GLY A 103 10.06 -5.79 5.41
C GLY A 103 10.80 -7.10 5.10
N ARG A 104 11.39 -7.75 6.11
CA ARG A 104 12.32 -8.88 5.92
C ARG A 104 11.73 -10.07 5.14
N PRO A 105 10.44 -10.45 5.31
CA PRO A 105 9.84 -11.52 4.51
C PRO A 105 9.91 -11.27 2.99
N VAL A 106 9.80 -10.01 2.56
CA VAL A 106 9.85 -9.64 1.13
C VAL A 106 11.28 -9.49 0.63
N VAL A 107 12.19 -8.89 1.43
CA VAL A 107 13.57 -8.63 0.96
C VAL A 107 14.36 -9.91 0.72
N THR A 108 13.97 -11.02 1.36
CA THR A 108 14.63 -12.32 1.22
C THR A 108 14.20 -13.10 -0.04
N ILE A 109 13.19 -12.64 -0.79
CA ILE A 109 12.74 -13.29 -2.02
C ILE A 109 13.84 -13.20 -3.09
N SER A 110 14.53 -14.32 -3.35
CA SER A 110 15.70 -14.38 -4.21
C SER A 110 15.42 -13.99 -5.66
N THR A 111 14.18 -14.16 -6.14
CA THR A 111 13.77 -13.89 -7.52
C THR A 111 13.45 -12.44 -7.83
N LEU A 112 13.36 -11.56 -6.82
CA LEU A 112 13.04 -10.15 -7.02
C LEU A 112 14.16 -9.45 -7.80
N HIS A 113 13.76 -8.62 -8.75
CA HIS A 113 14.63 -7.68 -9.49
C HIS A 113 14.31 -6.23 -9.13
N VAL A 114 13.07 -5.94 -8.75
CA VAL A 114 12.61 -4.61 -8.34
C VAL A 114 11.87 -4.74 -7.01
N LEU A 115 12.30 -3.96 -6.02
CA LEU A 115 11.65 -3.83 -4.73
C LEU A 115 11.51 -2.37 -4.36
N ASP A 116 10.29 -1.93 -4.11
CA ASP A 116 9.99 -0.60 -3.59
C ASP A 116 9.19 -0.69 -2.31
N LEU A 117 9.75 -0.14 -1.23
CA LEU A 117 9.13 -0.06 0.09
C LEU A 117 8.99 1.39 0.57
N SER A 118 9.11 2.39 -0.32
CA SER A 118 8.96 3.81 0.05
C SER A 118 7.59 4.12 0.66
N GLY A 119 7.53 5.09 1.57
CA GLY A 119 6.34 5.42 2.33
C GLY A 119 5.90 4.30 3.28
N ASN A 120 6.83 3.65 3.97
CA ASN A 120 6.51 2.67 5.00
C ASN A 120 7.28 2.95 6.30
N PRO A 121 6.71 2.64 7.47
CA PRO A 121 7.37 2.76 8.77
C PRO A 121 8.36 1.61 9.03
N LEU A 122 9.25 1.32 8.09
CA LEU A 122 10.24 0.24 8.21
C LEU A 122 11.15 0.48 9.41
N ASP A 123 11.29 -0.54 10.26
CA ASP A 123 12.26 -0.47 11.35
C ASP A 123 13.71 -0.52 10.84
N HIS A 124 14.65 -0.17 11.73
CA HIS A 124 16.08 -0.15 11.40
C HIS A 124 16.57 -1.49 10.82
N GLN A 125 16.16 -2.61 11.43
CA GLN A 125 16.59 -3.94 11.01
C GLN A 125 16.08 -4.29 9.60
N SER A 126 14.86 -3.90 9.26
CA SER A 126 14.28 -4.11 7.94
C SER A 126 14.99 -3.29 6.88
N ARG A 127 15.34 -2.03 7.17
CA ARG A 127 16.11 -1.18 6.26
C ARG A 127 17.51 -1.74 6.01
N GLU A 128 18.22 -2.13 7.07
CA GLU A 128 19.53 -2.78 6.96
C GLU A 128 19.45 -4.08 6.15
N ALA A 129 18.45 -4.92 6.43
CA ALA A 129 18.24 -6.16 5.69
C ALA A 129 17.94 -5.90 4.20
N ALA A 130 17.12 -4.88 3.89
CA ALA A 130 16.82 -4.50 2.53
C ALA A 130 18.08 -4.13 1.74
N VAL A 131 18.94 -3.28 2.33
CA VAL A 131 20.22 -2.87 1.71
C VAL A 131 21.17 -4.07 1.58
N ALA A 132 21.31 -4.89 2.62
CA ALA A 132 22.17 -6.07 2.61
C ALA A 132 21.76 -7.11 1.54
N HIS A 133 20.46 -7.23 1.27
CA HIS A 133 19.91 -8.16 0.27
C HIS A 133 19.63 -7.50 -1.08
N ALA A 134 20.00 -6.22 -1.28
CA ALA A 134 19.72 -5.52 -2.53
C ALA A 134 20.41 -6.20 -3.71
N GLY A 135 21.68 -6.60 -3.58
CA GLY A 135 22.44 -7.22 -4.66
C GLY A 135 22.37 -6.37 -5.94
N SER A 136 21.91 -6.96 -7.05
CA SER A 136 21.68 -6.27 -8.33
C SER A 136 20.26 -5.75 -8.52
N ARG A 137 19.42 -5.75 -7.47
CA ARG A 137 18.03 -5.31 -7.54
C ARG A 137 17.95 -3.79 -7.61
N LEU A 138 16.95 -3.31 -8.34
CA LEU A 138 16.49 -1.94 -8.16
C LEU A 138 15.74 -1.87 -6.82
N LEU A 139 16.39 -1.29 -5.82
CA LEU A 139 15.81 -1.08 -4.49
C LEU A 139 15.45 0.40 -4.31
N THR A 140 14.22 0.65 -3.87
CA THR A 140 13.75 1.98 -3.48
C THR A 140 13.26 1.93 -2.03
N LEU A 141 13.89 2.76 -1.21
CA LEU A 141 13.55 3.01 0.19
C LEU A 141 13.44 4.53 0.38
N ASP A 142 12.76 4.95 1.45
CA ASP A 142 12.81 6.34 1.91
C ASP A 142 14.23 6.69 2.39
N ASP A 143 14.59 7.97 2.31
CA ASP A 143 15.76 8.49 3.02
C ASP A 143 15.58 8.36 4.55
N GLU A 144 16.67 8.51 5.29
CA GLU A 144 16.68 8.29 6.74
C GLU A 144 15.68 9.17 7.49
N GLU A 145 15.59 10.47 7.16
CA GLU A 145 14.66 11.39 7.81
C GLU A 145 13.21 10.99 7.53
N THR A 146 12.87 10.70 6.26
CA THR A 146 11.51 10.29 5.89
C THR A 146 11.12 8.96 6.54
N ALA A 147 12.04 8.00 6.61
CA ALA A 147 11.81 6.72 7.28
C ALA A 147 11.54 6.90 8.79
N GLU A 148 12.31 7.76 9.47
CA GLU A 148 12.09 8.08 10.88
C GLU A 148 10.75 8.77 11.12
N LEU A 149 10.36 9.70 10.25
CA LEU A 149 9.04 10.33 10.29
C LEU A 149 7.92 9.29 10.17
N ASN A 150 8.06 8.34 9.25
CA ASN A 150 7.07 7.26 9.09
C ASN A 150 6.96 6.39 10.34
N VAL A 151 8.08 6.05 10.99
CA VAL A 151 8.05 5.33 12.27
C VAL A 151 7.32 6.14 13.35
N LEU A 152 7.62 7.43 13.47
CA LEU A 152 6.95 8.33 14.44
C LEU A 152 5.43 8.41 14.20
N LEU A 153 5.02 8.60 12.95
CA LEU A 153 3.61 8.66 12.56
C LEU A 153 2.89 7.33 12.85
N ALA A 154 3.54 6.20 12.58
CA ALA A 154 2.99 4.88 12.87
C ALA A 154 2.87 4.62 14.38
N ASP A 155 3.86 5.00 15.18
CA ASP A 155 3.83 4.87 16.64
C ASP A 155 2.73 5.75 17.26
N ALA A 156 2.48 6.92 16.67
CA ALA A 156 1.37 7.82 17.00
C ALA A 156 0.01 7.39 16.42
N ARG A 157 -0.03 6.30 15.62
CA ARG A 157 -1.25 5.74 14.99
C ARG A 157 -2.03 6.76 14.17
N THR A 158 -1.34 7.64 13.46
CA THR A 158 -1.98 8.72 12.69
C THR A 158 -2.75 8.21 11.46
N GLY A 159 -2.41 7.04 10.93
CA GLY A 159 -2.90 6.54 9.64
C GLY A 159 -2.31 7.27 8.43
N ILE A 160 -1.32 8.13 8.66
CA ILE A 160 -0.61 8.91 7.64
C ILE A 160 0.79 8.34 7.45
N VAL A 161 1.24 8.32 6.19
CA VAL A 161 2.62 8.04 5.82
C VAL A 161 3.13 9.14 4.89
N SER A 162 4.44 9.35 4.88
CA SER A 162 5.14 10.32 4.06
C SER A 162 6.14 9.65 3.12
N TYR A 163 6.46 10.32 2.02
CA TYR A 163 7.43 9.87 1.03
C TYR A 163 7.96 11.08 0.25
N ARG A 164 9.14 10.93 -0.37
CA ARG A 164 9.71 11.99 -1.22
C ARG A 164 9.44 11.75 -2.70
N SER A 165 9.24 12.84 -3.43
CA SER A 165 9.22 12.87 -4.89
C SER A 165 10.02 14.07 -5.36
N GLY A 166 11.23 13.84 -5.86
CA GLY A 166 12.23 14.90 -6.01
C GLY A 166 12.59 15.49 -4.65
N ASP A 167 12.65 16.83 -4.57
CA ASP A 167 12.96 17.54 -3.32
C ASP A 167 11.76 17.72 -2.39
N SER A 168 10.55 17.38 -2.87
CA SER A 168 9.31 17.60 -2.13
C SER A 168 8.98 16.41 -1.22
N LEU A 169 8.61 16.72 0.01
CA LEU A 169 8.03 15.76 0.97
C LEU A 169 6.51 15.79 0.85
N TRP A 170 5.93 14.63 0.61
CA TRP A 170 4.50 14.43 0.51
C TRP A 170 4.03 13.51 1.63
N ALA A 171 2.78 13.65 2.05
CA ALA A 171 2.13 12.69 2.92
C ALA A 171 0.71 12.39 2.46
N CYS A 172 0.23 11.21 2.81
CA CYS A 172 -1.09 10.73 2.45
C CYS A 172 -1.62 9.78 3.52
N ALA A 173 -2.94 9.64 3.57
CA ALA A 173 -3.55 8.54 4.28
C ALA A 173 -3.17 7.20 3.61
N THR A 174 -3.19 6.15 4.42
CA THR A 174 -3.17 4.77 3.92
C THR A 174 -4.49 4.09 4.30
N GLY A 175 -5.02 3.32 3.35
CA GLY A 175 -6.33 2.72 3.41
C GLY A 175 -7.51 3.69 3.47
N LEU A 176 -8.68 3.12 3.77
CA LEU A 176 -10.01 3.70 3.59
C LEU A 176 -10.61 4.31 4.87
N ASP A 177 -9.85 4.36 5.96
CA ASP A 177 -10.38 4.78 7.27
C ASP A 177 -10.47 6.32 7.38
N LEU A 178 -9.52 7.05 6.81
CA LEU A 178 -9.51 8.52 6.84
C LEU A 178 -10.15 9.14 5.60
N VAL A 179 -9.92 8.54 4.42
CA VAL A 179 -10.38 9.05 3.13
C VAL A 179 -10.85 7.91 2.24
N PRO A 180 -11.84 8.14 1.36
CA PRO A 180 -12.29 7.10 0.43
C PRO A 180 -11.28 6.81 -0.68
N HIS A 181 -10.40 7.75 -1.01
CA HIS A 181 -9.43 7.64 -2.11
C HIS A 181 -8.02 8.02 -1.65
N PRO A 182 -7.36 7.18 -0.84
CA PRO A 182 -6.03 7.49 -0.29
C PRO A 182 -4.95 7.65 -1.37
N GLU A 183 -5.16 7.13 -2.57
CA GLU A 183 -4.30 7.28 -3.75
C GLU A 183 -4.36 8.66 -4.42
N ALA A 184 -5.36 9.49 -4.10
CA ALA A 184 -5.59 10.77 -4.78
C ALA A 184 -5.28 12.00 -3.89
N GLY A 185 -5.43 11.88 -2.57
CA GLY A 185 -5.36 13.00 -1.61
C GLY A 185 -3.97 13.24 -1.01
N HIS A 186 -2.95 13.43 -1.83
CA HIS A 186 -1.57 13.62 -1.37
C HIS A 186 -1.30 15.09 -1.02
N VAL A 187 -0.79 15.33 0.19
CA VAL A 187 -0.55 16.66 0.76
C VAL A 187 0.94 16.96 0.74
N LEU A 188 1.31 18.10 0.16
CA LEU A 188 2.68 18.62 0.27
C LEU A 188 2.91 19.10 1.71
N THR A 189 4.01 18.72 2.32
CA THR A 189 4.24 18.97 3.75
C THR A 189 5.73 19.16 4.07
N SER A 190 6.02 19.40 5.34
CA SER A 190 7.34 19.52 5.92
C SER A 190 7.57 18.49 7.05
N PRO A 191 8.83 18.16 7.36
CA PRO A 191 9.16 17.32 8.51
C PRO A 191 8.60 17.86 9.85
N GLU A 192 8.49 19.17 10.02
CA GLU A 192 7.96 19.79 11.25
C GLU A 192 6.47 19.52 11.44
N GLU A 193 5.66 19.73 10.40
CA GLU A 193 4.21 19.44 10.44
C GLU A 193 3.93 17.97 10.76
N LEU A 194 4.70 17.05 10.18
CA LEU A 194 4.55 15.61 10.46
C LEU A 194 4.94 15.27 11.90
N ARG A 195 5.99 15.91 12.44
CA ARG A 195 6.36 15.76 13.86
C ARG A 195 5.29 16.33 14.78
N ASP A 196 4.68 17.46 14.42
CA ASP A 196 3.58 18.04 15.17
C ASP A 196 2.33 17.16 15.15
N MET A 197 2.01 16.54 14.01
CA MET A 197 0.96 15.52 13.93
C MET A 197 1.29 14.32 14.84
N ALA A 198 2.53 13.81 14.81
CA ALA A 198 2.93 12.70 15.67
C ALA A 198 2.87 13.05 17.17
N ARG A 199 3.02 14.33 17.54
CA ARG A 199 2.84 14.84 18.90
C ARG A 199 1.37 15.07 19.28
N GLY A 200 0.45 14.97 18.31
CA GLY A 200 -0.97 15.25 18.50
C GLY A 200 -1.33 16.74 18.46
N ASN A 201 -0.44 17.60 17.97
CA ASN A 201 -0.70 19.04 17.82
C ASN A 201 -1.62 19.34 16.62
N ILE A 202 -1.66 18.46 15.62
CA ILE A 202 -2.50 18.54 14.42
C ILE A 202 -3.18 17.19 14.23
N SER A 203 -4.49 17.18 14.00
CA SER A 203 -5.23 15.94 13.74
C SER A 203 -4.95 15.43 12.30
N PRO A 204 -4.98 14.11 12.02
CA PRO A 204 -4.91 13.62 10.65
C PRO A 204 -6.03 14.17 9.74
N GLY A 205 -7.23 14.41 10.28
CA GLY A 205 -8.34 15.00 9.53
C GLY A 205 -8.09 16.46 9.17
N GLU A 206 -7.56 17.24 10.11
CA GLU A 206 -7.17 18.64 9.91
C GLU A 206 -6.05 18.73 8.87
N PHE A 207 -5.02 17.89 8.99
CA PHE A 207 -3.91 17.81 8.05
C PHE A 207 -4.36 17.49 6.62
N LEU A 208 -5.32 16.58 6.48
CA LEU A 208 -5.90 16.21 5.18
C LEU A 208 -6.95 17.22 4.68
N GLY A 209 -7.21 18.30 5.42
CA GLY A 209 -8.20 19.32 5.06
C GLY A 209 -9.65 18.87 5.18
N LEU A 210 -9.93 17.80 5.94
CA LEU A 210 -11.28 17.24 6.13
C LEU A 210 -12.10 18.03 7.16
N ASP A 211 -11.44 18.55 8.19
CA ASP A 211 -12.09 19.21 9.34
C ASP A 211 -12.60 20.63 9.02
N ALA A 212 -12.20 21.22 7.89
CA ALA A 212 -12.59 22.59 7.49
C ALA A 212 -14.02 22.70 6.92
N SER A 213 -14.75 21.59 6.76
CA SER A 213 -16.09 21.56 6.15
C SER A 213 -17.24 21.91 7.12
N ASN A 214 -16.97 22.21 8.39
CA ASN A 214 -18.01 22.58 9.37
C ASN A 214 -18.13 24.09 9.66
N ASN A 215 -17.50 24.96 8.85
CA ASN A 215 -17.52 26.42 9.06
C ASN A 215 -17.89 27.24 7.80
N MET A 216 -18.84 26.76 7.00
CA MET A 216 -19.52 27.52 5.94
C MET A 216 -21.04 27.41 6.11
N GLY A 217 -21.54 27.90 7.26
CA GLY A 217 -22.96 27.86 7.60
C GLY A 217 -23.32 28.85 8.69
N GLY A 218 -23.15 30.16 8.43
CA GLY A 218 -23.67 31.19 9.33
C GLY A 218 -23.00 32.54 9.18
N GLY A 219 -23.43 33.35 8.22
CA GLY A 219 -22.89 34.70 8.07
C GLY A 219 -23.50 35.54 6.96
N ARG A 220 -24.82 35.75 7.04
CA ARG A 220 -25.65 36.80 6.42
C ARG A 220 -25.52 37.09 4.91
#